data_AF-A0A1W9G7D6-F1
#
_entry.id   AF-A0A1W9G7D6-F1
#
_cell.length_a   1.000
_cell.length_b   1.000
_cell.length_c   1.000
_cell.angle_alpha   90.00
_cell.angle_beta   90.00
_cell.angle_gamma   90.00
#
_symmetry.space_group_name_H-M   'P 1'
#
loop_
_entity.id
_entity.type
_entity.pdbx_description
1 polymer ?
#
loop_
_entity_poly.entity_id
_entity_poly.type
_entity_poly.pdbx_seq_one_letter_code
_entity_poly.pdbx_strand_id
1 'polypeptide(L)'
;MAGNLPMLFVSALVFIVANLAMGITFSTLAQNQLQAMQLSFFFFLPSLLLSGFMFPFRGMPLWAQSIGEMLPLTHFLRIVRGIMLKGNGVEEVVLQLWQIALFAAVVLAVGVKRYRRTLD
;
A
#
# COMPACT_ATOMS: atom_id res chain seq x y z
N MET A 1 -24.38 10.23 10.82
CA MET A 1 -23.87 9.93 9.47
C MET A 1 -22.77 10.93 9.11
N ALA A 2 -21.57 10.75 9.65
CA ALA A 2 -20.39 11.48 9.18
C ALA A 2 -19.26 10.48 9.27
N GLY A 3 -18.78 9.99 8.13
CA GLY A 3 -17.54 9.23 8.11
C GLY A 3 -16.45 10.08 8.75
N ASN A 4 -15.60 9.46 9.58
CA ASN A 4 -14.50 10.16 10.24
C ASN A 4 -13.47 10.64 9.19
N LEU A 5 -13.75 11.78 8.56
CA LEU A 5 -12.95 12.42 7.52
C LEU A 5 -11.49 12.64 7.95
N PRO A 6 -11.20 13.14 9.17
CA PRO A 6 -9.83 13.23 9.66
C PRO A 6 -9.09 11.88 9.62
N MET A 7 -9.75 10.80 10.03
CA MET A 7 -9.17 9.45 10.02
C MET A 7 -8.87 8.97 8.59
N LEU A 8 -9.74 9.31 7.64
CA LEU A 8 -9.51 9.03 6.22
C LEU A 8 -8.28 9.77 5.71
N PHE A 9 -8.13 11.06 6.04
CA PHE A 9 -6.96 11.85 5.66
C PHE A 9 -5.66 11.28 6.24
N VAL A 10 -5.65 10.92 7.54
CA VAL A 10 -4.50 10.27 8.17
C VAL A 10 -4.16 8.96 7.45
N SER A 11 -5.17 8.15 7.15
CA SER A 11 -4.98 6.87 6.44
C SER A 11 -4.44 7.07 5.04
N ALA A 12 -4.90 8.09 4.33
CA ALA A 12 -4.41 8.46 3.01
C ALA A 12 -2.95 8.93 3.07
N LEU A 13 -2.57 9.73 4.07
CA LEU A 13 -1.18 10.16 4.25
C LEU A 13 -0.24 8.98 4.48
N VAL A 14 -0.62 8.04 5.36
CA VAL A 14 0.18 6.83 5.61
C VAL A 14 0.29 5.98 4.34
N PHE A 15 -0.80 5.86 3.57
CA PHE A 15 -0.78 5.17 2.28
C PHE A 15 0.13 5.88 1.25
N ILE A 16 0.11 7.21 1.17
CA ILE A 16 1.00 7.98 0.29
C ILE A 16 2.46 7.76 0.68
N VAL A 17 2.78 7.81 1.97
CA VAL A 17 4.13 7.52 2.47
C VAL A 17 4.59 6.11 2.10
N ALA A 18 3.71 5.11 2.23
CA ALA A 18 3.98 3.73 1.84
C ALA A 18 4.34 3.61 0.35
N ASN A 19 3.57 4.27 -0.54
CA ASN A 19 3.83 4.25 -1.98
C ASN A 19 5.09 5.03 -2.34
N LEU A 20 5.34 6.17 -1.68
CA LEU A 20 6.55 6.97 -1.91
C LEU A 20 7.80 6.19 -1.51
N ALA A 21 7.77 5.50 -0.36
CA ALA A 21 8.83 4.59 0.07
C ALA A 21 9.14 3.51 -0.99
N MET A 22 8.09 2.93 -1.58
CA MET A 22 8.24 1.94 -2.65
C MET A 22 8.86 2.54 -3.90
N GLY A 23 8.39 3.72 -4.33
CA GLY A 23 8.94 4.44 -5.48
C GLY A 23 10.41 4.80 -5.28
N ILE A 24 10.80 5.30 -4.11
CA ILE A 24 12.20 5.56 -3.75
C ILE A 24 13.01 4.27 -3.82
N THR A 25 12.48 3.17 -3.28
CA THR A 25 13.15 1.87 -3.30
C THR A 25 13.38 1.40 -4.74
N PHE A 26 12.41 1.55 -5.63
CA PHE A 26 12.58 1.26 -7.06
C PHE A 26 13.65 2.13 -7.72
N SER A 27 13.70 3.41 -7.40
CA SER A 27 14.76 4.31 -7.90
C SER A 27 16.16 3.87 -7.45
N THR A 28 16.30 3.26 -6.26
CA THR A 28 17.57 2.69 -5.81
C THR A 28 17.88 1.30 -6.42
N LEU A 29 16.87 0.61 -6.95
CA LEU A 29 16.99 -0.70 -7.58
C LEU A 29 17.36 -0.60 -9.06
N ALA A 30 16.78 0.39 -9.74
CA ALA A 30 16.92 0.58 -11.17
C ALA A 30 18.27 1.19 -11.55
N GLN A 31 18.81 0.77 -12.69
CA GLN A 31 20.01 1.33 -13.30
C GLN A 31 19.71 2.56 -14.17
N ASN A 32 18.46 2.73 -14.59
CA ASN A 32 18.00 3.86 -15.39
C ASN A 32 16.52 4.18 -15.12
N GLN A 33 16.09 5.36 -15.58
CA GLN A 33 14.72 5.85 -15.37
C GLN A 33 13.64 4.93 -15.97
N LEU A 34 13.89 4.38 -17.16
CA LEU A 34 12.93 3.49 -17.83
C LEU A 34 12.69 2.21 -17.01
N GLN A 35 13.75 1.63 -16.45
CA GLN A 35 13.65 0.46 -15.59
C GLN A 35 12.90 0.77 -14.28
N ALA A 36 13.11 1.95 -13.69
CA ALA A 36 12.36 2.38 -12.50
C ALA A 36 10.85 2.51 -12.79
N MET A 37 10.50 3.06 -13.96
CA MET A 37 9.12 3.13 -14.43
C MET A 37 8.53 1.73 -14.63
N GLN A 38 9.26 0.82 -15.29
CA GLN A 38 8.81 -0.57 -15.51
C GLN A 38 8.57 -1.32 -14.20
N LEU A 39 9.47 -1.20 -13.22
CA LEU A 39 9.30 -1.77 -11.88
C LEU A 39 8.04 -1.22 -11.20
N SER A 40 7.81 0.10 -11.31
CA SER A 40 6.63 0.74 -10.75
C SER A 40 5.34 0.21 -11.38
N PHE A 41 5.30 0.05 -12.71
CA PHE A 41 4.17 -0.57 -13.40
C PHE A 41 3.96 -2.03 -13.00
N PHE A 42 5.04 -2.81 -12.91
CA PHE A 42 4.98 -4.21 -12.51
C PHE A 42 4.52 -4.40 -11.07
N PHE A 43 4.70 -3.41 -10.19
CA PHE A 43 4.13 -3.42 -8.85
C PHE A 43 2.70 -2.90 -8.82
N PHE A 44 2.43 -1.79 -9.50
CA PHE A 44 1.15 -1.10 -9.47
C PHE A 44 0.03 -1.93 -10.11
N LEU A 45 0.28 -2.53 -11.28
CA LEU A 45 -0.75 -3.28 -12.01
C LEU A 45 -1.24 -4.50 -11.20
N PRO A 46 -0.39 -5.41 -10.71
CA PRO A 46 -0.83 -6.51 -9.85
C PRO A 46 -1.49 -6.02 -8.57
N SER A 47 -0.98 -4.94 -7.96
CA SER A 47 -1.59 -4.33 -6.78
C SER A 47 -3.03 -3.88 -7.05
N LEU A 48 -3.27 -3.21 -8.17
CA LEU A 48 -4.60 -2.79 -8.59
C LEU A 48 -5.54 -3.99 -8.78
N LEU A 49 -5.06 -5.05 -9.46
CA LEU A 49 -5.84 -6.25 -9.77
C LEU A 49 -6.19 -7.07 -8.50
N LEU A 50 -5.24 -7.22 -7.58
CA LEU A 50 -5.36 -8.06 -6.39
C LEU A 50 -5.96 -7.33 -5.18
N SER A 51 -5.99 -5.99 -5.18
CA SER A 51 -6.47 -5.19 -4.05
C SER A 51 -7.97 -5.31 -3.73
N GLY A 52 -8.72 -5.97 -4.60
CA GLY A 52 -10.17 -5.98 -4.52
C GLY A 52 -10.83 -4.73 -5.10
N PHE A 53 -10.08 -3.92 -5.87
CA PHE A 53 -10.61 -2.76 -6.60
C PHE A 53 -11.33 -3.17 -7.89
N MET A 54 -10.61 -3.84 -8.80
CA MET A 54 -11.15 -4.26 -10.10
C MET A 54 -12.05 -5.49 -9.99
N PHE A 55 -11.68 -6.42 -9.11
CA PHE A 55 -12.39 -7.69 -8.90
C PHE A 55 -12.77 -7.84 -7.44
N PRO A 56 -13.83 -8.60 -7.10
CA PRO A 56 -14.20 -8.84 -5.71
C PRO A 56 -13.15 -9.69 -5.00
N PHE A 57 -12.57 -9.16 -3.91
CA PHE A 57 -11.48 -9.83 -3.16
C PHE A 57 -11.84 -11.25 -2.68
N ARG A 58 -13.06 -11.47 -2.18
CA ARG A 58 -13.52 -12.78 -1.70
C ARG A 58 -13.71 -13.80 -2.82
N GLY A 59 -13.86 -13.35 -4.07
CA GLY A 59 -13.99 -14.23 -5.23
C GLY A 59 -12.64 -14.70 -5.79
N MET A 60 -11.52 -14.18 -5.28
CA MET A 60 -10.19 -14.56 -5.71
C MET A 60 -9.77 -15.91 -5.09
N PRO A 61 -8.94 -16.71 -5.77
CA PRO A 61 -8.34 -17.90 -5.16
C PRO A 61 -7.45 -17.54 -3.96
N LEU A 62 -7.27 -18.47 -3.02
CA LEU A 62 -6.54 -18.26 -1.76
C LEU A 62 -5.12 -17.70 -1.93
N TRP A 63 -4.39 -18.13 -2.97
CA TRP A 63 -3.05 -17.63 -3.25
C TRP A 63 -3.05 -16.15 -3.61
N ALA A 64 -4.05 -15.70 -4.38
CA ALA A 64 -4.19 -14.31 -4.80
C ALA A 64 -4.61 -13.42 -3.63
N GLN A 65 -5.51 -13.91 -2.77
CA GLN A 65 -5.86 -13.22 -1.52
C GLN A 65 -4.65 -13.04 -0.63
N SER A 66 -3.82 -14.07 -0.48
CA SER A 66 -2.62 -14.02 0.37
C SER A 66 -1.63 -12.95 -0.09
N ILE A 67 -1.43 -12.81 -1.40
CA ILE A 67 -0.60 -11.73 -1.98
C ILE A 67 -1.27 -10.37 -1.79
N GLY A 68 -2.58 -10.28 -2.04
CA GLY A 68 -3.35 -9.05 -1.87
C GLY A 68 -3.30 -8.51 -0.43
N GLU A 69 -3.35 -9.37 0.59
CA GLU A 69 -3.21 -8.98 2.00
C GLU A 69 -1.82 -8.40 2.35
N MET A 70 -0.81 -8.54 1.49
CA MET A 70 0.49 -7.89 1.70
C MET A 70 0.54 -6.47 1.12
N LEU A 71 -0.44 -6.10 0.30
CA LEU A 71 -0.42 -4.86 -0.48
C LEU A 71 -1.13 -3.75 0.27
N PRO A 72 -0.52 -2.55 0.40
CA PRO A 72 -1.11 -1.44 1.14
C PRO A 72 -2.42 -0.95 0.52
N LEU A 73 -2.61 -1.14 -0.80
CA LEU A 73 -3.83 -0.73 -1.51
C LEU A 73 -5.06 -1.51 -1.04
N THR A 74 -4.91 -2.80 -0.74
CA THR A 74 -6.00 -3.67 -0.24
C THR A 74 -6.56 -3.12 1.07
N HIS A 75 -5.68 -2.79 2.01
CA HIS A 75 -6.04 -2.24 3.31
C HIS A 75 -6.65 -0.84 3.18
N PHE A 76 -6.06 0.01 2.32
CA PHE A 76 -6.58 1.35 2.10
C PHE A 76 -8.01 1.35 1.54
N LEU A 77 -8.32 0.46 0.59
CA LEU A 77 -9.69 0.33 0.06
C LEU A 77 -10.68 -0.17 1.11
N ARG A 78 -10.26 -1.03 2.04
CA ARG A 78 -11.09 -1.46 3.16
C ARG A 78 -11.40 -0.29 4.10
N ILE A 79 -10.41 0.55 4.40
CA ILE A 79 -10.59 1.78 5.20
C ILE A 79 -11.59 2.71 4.52
N VAL A 80 -11.35 3.04 3.24
CA VAL A 80 -12.22 3.96 2.47
C VAL A 80 -13.67 3.46 2.48
N ARG A 81 -13.89 2.18 2.15
CA ARG A 81 -15.24 1.58 2.15
C ARG A 81 -15.86 1.55 3.54
N GLY A 82 -15.08 1.22 4.57
CA GLY A 82 -15.54 1.20 5.97
C GLY A 82 -15.99 2.58 6.45
N ILE A 83 -15.20 3.62 6.19
CA ILE A 83 -15.52 4.99 6.61
C ILE A 83 -16.69 5.55 5.80
N MET A 84 -16.68 5.39 4.47
CA MET A 84 -17.67 6.01 3.58
C MET A 84 -19.03 5.31 3.58
N LEU A 85 -19.06 3.97 3.67
CA LEU A 85 -20.30 3.20 3.51
C LEU A 85 -20.89 2.68 4.82
N LYS A 86 -20.03 2.39 5.80
CA LYS A 86 -20.45 1.78 7.07
C LYS A 86 -20.41 2.72 8.26
N GLY A 87 -19.69 3.85 8.14
CA GLY A 87 -19.44 4.74 9.27
C GLY A 87 -18.63 4.05 10.38
N ASN A 88 -17.73 3.13 9.99
CA ASN A 88 -16.95 2.31 10.92
C ASN A 88 -16.25 3.14 12.01
N GLY A 89 -16.17 2.55 13.20
CA GLY A 89 -15.43 3.11 14.33
C GLY A 89 -13.91 3.16 14.10
N VAL A 90 -13.24 3.94 14.94
CA VAL A 90 -11.77 4.16 14.93
C VAL A 90 -11.00 2.84 14.96
N GLU A 91 -11.48 1.86 15.73
CA GLU A 91 -10.82 0.57 15.95
C GLU A 91 -10.62 -0.25 14.66
N GLU A 92 -11.64 -0.32 13.81
CA GLU A 92 -11.55 -1.05 12.53
C GLU A 92 -10.57 -0.38 11.56
N VAL A 93 -10.48 0.96 11.60
CA VAL A 93 -9.54 1.70 10.76
C VAL A 93 -8.11 1.48 11.23
N VAL A 94 -7.86 1.52 12.55
CA VAL A 94 -6.53 1.28 13.13
C VAL A 94 -6.02 -0.10 12.74
N LEU A 95 -6.90 -1.12 12.73
CA LEU A 95 -6.53 -2.49 12.34
C LEU A 95 -6.06 -2.60 10.88
N GLN A 96 -6.56 -1.76 9.97
CA GLN A 96 -6.05 -1.74 8.59
C GLN A 96 -4.84 -0.81 8.45
N LEU A 97 -4.82 0.28 9.23
CA LEU A 97 -3.78 1.30 9.16
C LEU A 97 -2.41 0.78 9.59
N TRP A 98 -2.34 -0.08 10.62
CA TRP A 98 -1.05 -0.65 11.05
C TRP A 98 -0.42 -1.54 9.98
N GLN A 99 -1.23 -2.21 9.14
CA GLN A 99 -0.73 -3.06 8.05
C GLN A 99 -0.07 -2.20 6.96
N ILE A 100 -0.68 -1.05 6.63
CA ILE A 100 -0.08 -0.08 5.71
C ILE A 100 1.20 0.51 6.30
N ALA A 101 1.18 0.87 7.60
CA ALA A 101 2.34 1.42 8.29
C ALA A 101 3.50 0.43 8.37
N LEU A 102 3.22 -0.85 8.64
CA LEU A 102 4.20 -1.93 8.63
C LEU A 102 4.82 -2.10 7.24
N PHE A 103 4.00 -2.12 6.20
CA PHE A 103 4.49 -2.16 4.82
C PHE A 103 5.43 -0.98 4.53
N ALA A 104 5.02 0.24 4.88
CA ALA A 104 5.84 1.43 4.71
C ALA A 104 7.18 1.32 5.44
N ALA A 105 7.17 0.86 6.69
CA ALA A 105 8.37 0.69 7.51
C ALA A 105 9.34 -0.35 6.90
N VAL A 106 8.82 -1.49 6.44
CA VAL A 106 9.63 -2.55 5.80
C VAL A 106 10.27 -2.04 4.51
N VAL A 107 9.48 -1.39 3.64
CA VAL A 107 9.97 -0.88 2.37
C VAL A 107 10.99 0.26 2.58
N LEU A 108 10.73 1.19 3.49
CA LEU A 108 11.69 2.22 3.86
C LEU A 108 12.99 1.62 4.40
N ALA A 109 12.93 0.62 5.27
CA ALA A 109 14.11 -0.05 5.79
C ALA A 109 14.95 -0.70 4.68
N VAL A 110 14.30 -1.33 3.69
CA VAL A 110 14.97 -1.89 2.51
C VAL A 110 15.63 -0.77 1.68
N GLY A 111 14.90 0.32 1.41
CA GLY A 111 15.41 1.47 0.66
C GLY A 111 16.63 2.11 1.34
N VAL A 112 16.57 2.37 2.65
CA VAL A 112 17.67 2.96 3.42
C VAL A 112 18.89 2.03 3.46
N LYS A 113 18.70 0.73 3.70
CA LYS A 113 19.81 -0.25 3.73
C LYS A 113 20.52 -0.33 2.38
N ARG A 114 19.78 -0.22 1.28
CA ARG A 114 20.34 -0.27 -0.07
C ARG A 114 21.05 1.04 -0.44
N TYR A 115 20.48 2.19 -0.10
CA TYR A 115 21.09 3.50 -0.35
C TYR A 115 22.48 3.60 0.29
N ARG A 116 22.64 3.09 1.52
CA ARG A 116 23.95 3.03 2.19
C ARG A 116 24.99 2.20 1.44
N ARG A 117 24.59 1.13 0.73
CA ARG A 117 25.52 0.28 -0.04
C ARG A 117 26.00 0.90 -1.36
N THR A 118 25.32 1.93 -1.87
CA THR A 118 25.75 2.63 -3.09
C THR A 118 26.77 3.74 -2.79
N LEU A 119 26.96 4.08 -1.51
CA LEU A 119 27.89 5.12 -1.04
C LEU A 119 29.25 4.58 -0.60
N ASP A 120 29.42 3.26 -0.51
CA ASP A 120 30.71 2.57 -0.35
C ASP A 120 31.20 2.06 -1.72
#